data_AF-A0A534SE39-F1
#
_entry.id   AF-A0A534SE39-F1
#
_cell.length_a   1.000
_cell.length_b   1.000
_cell.length_c   1.000
_cell.angle_alpha   90.00
_cell.angle_beta   90.00
_cell.angle_gamma   90.00
#
_symmetry.space_group_name_H-M   'P 1'
#
loop_
_entity.id
_entity.type
_entity.pdbx_description
1 polymer ?
#
loop_
_entity_poly.entity_id
_entity_poly.type
_entity_poly.pdbx_seq_one_letter_code
_entity_poly.pdbx_strand_id
1 'polypeptide(L)' 'LDPVALLAPVAEIRRRAAAILGQAAGRPGHIFNLGHGVLPQTPVEHVLALVDAVHELSAR' A
#
# COMPACT_ATOMS: atom_id res chain seq x y z
N LEU A 1 6.06 -0.91 -2.42
CA LEU A 1 5.18 -0.22 -3.39
C LEU A 1 5.89 1.00 -3.97
N ASP A 2 5.79 1.26 -5.28
CA ASP A 2 6.32 2.49 -5.88
C ASP A 2 5.52 3.72 -5.37
N PRO A 3 6.15 4.78 -4.82
CA PRO A 3 5.44 5.96 -4.33
C PRO A 3 4.51 6.63 -5.36
N VAL A 4 4.83 6.54 -6.66
CA VAL A 4 3.98 7.10 -7.74
C VAL A 4 2.58 6.45 -7.74
N ALA A 5 2.46 5.21 -7.25
CA ALA A 5 1.17 4.54 -7.13
C ALA A 5 0.17 5.32 -6.24
N LEU A 6 0.66 6.12 -5.30
CA LEU A 6 -0.19 6.94 -4.42
C LEU A 6 -0.80 8.15 -5.13
N LEU A 7 -0.45 8.42 -6.39
CA LEU A 7 -1.10 9.43 -7.21
C LEU A 7 -2.28 8.87 -8.03
N ALA A 8 -2.49 7.55 -7.99
CA ALA A 8 -3.59 6.89 -8.67
C ALA A 8 -4.88 6.93 -7.83
N PRO A 9 -6.06 6.63 -8.40
CA PRO A 9 -7.29 6.48 -7.64
C PRO A 9 -7.16 5.43 -6.52
N VAL A 10 -7.89 5.62 -5.42
CA VAL A 10 -7.86 4.74 -4.23
C VAL A 10 -8.03 3.25 -4.56
N ALA A 11 -8.90 2.92 -5.53
CA ALA A 11 -9.09 1.53 -5.97
C ALA A 11 -7.79 0.90 -6.51
N GLU A 12 -6.97 1.67 -7.22
CA GLU A 12 -5.69 1.21 -7.77
C GLU A 12 -4.63 1.06 -6.67
N ILE A 13 -4.60 1.99 -5.70
CA ILE A 13 -3.73 1.90 -4.52
C ILE A 13 -3.99 0.59 -3.79
N ARG A 14 -5.27 0.32 -3.49
CA ARG A 14 -5.70 -0.91 -2.79
C ARG A 14 -5.36 -2.17 -3.59
N ARG A 15 -5.59 -2.16 -4.91
CA ARG A 15 -5.24 -3.29 -5.80
C ARG A 15 -3.75 -3.60 -5.76
N ARG A 16 -2.89 -2.57 -5.79
CA ARG A 16 -1.43 -2.75 -5.73
C ARG A 16 -0.95 -3.22 -4.37
N ALA A 17 -1.54 -2.72 -3.28
CA ALA A 17 -1.27 -3.21 -1.93
C ALA A 17 -1.61 -4.70 -1.81
N ALA A 18 -2.80 -5.10 -2.28
CA ALA A 18 -3.23 -6.50 -2.30
C ALA A 18 -2.26 -7.40 -3.08
N ALA A 19 -1.77 -6.95 -4.24
CA ALA A 19 -0.82 -7.72 -5.04
C ALA A 19 0.51 -7.96 -4.30
N ILE A 20 1.04 -6.96 -3.61
CA ILE A 20 2.28 -7.09 -2.82
C ILE A 20 2.06 -7.99 -1.60
N LEU A 21 0.94 -7.83 -0.89
CA LEU A 21 0.60 -8.71 0.23
C LEU A 21 0.42 -10.16 -0.22
N GLY A 22 -0.13 -10.39 -1.42
CA GLY A 22 -0.21 -11.71 -2.05
C GLY A 22 1.15 -12.36 -2.29
N GLN A 23 2.18 -11.58 -2.64
CA GLN A 23 3.55 -12.07 -2.80
C GLN A 23 4.21 -12.47 -1.47
N ALA A 24 3.82 -11.82 -0.37
CA ALA A 24 4.24 -12.25 0.96
C ALA A 24 3.61 -13.61 1.35
N ALA A 25 2.46 -13.95 0.75
CA ALA A 25 1.78 -15.25 0.89
C ALA A 25 1.55 -15.66 2.36
N GLY A 26 1.21 -14.69 3.22
CA GLY A 26 0.98 -14.94 4.64
C GLY A 26 2.22 -15.35 5.44
N ARG A 27 3.43 -15.23 4.89
CA ARG A 27 4.67 -15.49 5.65
C ARG A 27 4.84 -14.46 6.75
N PRO A 28 5.22 -14.86 7.99
CA PRO A 28 5.53 -13.91 9.04
C PRO A 28 6.77 -13.09 8.68
N GLY A 29 6.92 -11.90 9.29
CA GLY A 29 8.09 -11.04 9.11
C GLY A 29 8.04 -10.12 7.89
N HIS A 30 6.90 -10.01 7.19
CA HIS A 30 6.72 -9.03 6.12
C HIS A 30 6.33 -7.66 6.69
N ILE A 31 7.17 -6.65 6.46
CA ILE A 31 6.87 -5.24 6.77
C ILE A 31 6.52 -4.55 5.46
N PHE A 32 5.25 -4.16 5.29
CA PHE A 32 4.83 -3.41 4.12
C PHE A 32 5.43 -2.01 4.16
N ASN A 33 6.04 -1.57 3.05
CA ASN A 33 6.56 -0.21 2.93
C ASN A 33 6.52 0.27 1.46
N LEU A 34 6.72 1.57 1.28
CA LEU A 34 7.09 2.14 0.00
C LEU A 34 8.54 1.78 -0.34
N GLY A 35 8.86 1.75 -1.64
CA GLY A 35 10.24 1.51 -2.11
C GLY A 35 11.13 2.75 -2.00
N HIS A 36 10.54 3.94 -1.84
CA HIS A 36 11.19 5.24 -1.69
C HIS A 36 10.29 6.17 -0.86
N GLY A 37 10.72 7.41 -0.65
CA GLY A 37 9.93 8.43 0.07
C GLY A 37 8.61 8.80 -0.64
N VAL A 38 7.64 9.22 0.16
CA VAL A 38 6.37 9.79 -0.31
C VAL A 38 6.66 11.05 -1.13
N LEU A 39 5.94 11.25 -2.23
CA LEU A 39 6.10 12.45 -3.07
C LEU A 39 5.35 13.64 -2.44
N PRO A 40 5.89 14.87 -2.49
CA PRO A 40 5.24 16.05 -1.88
C PRO A 40 3.79 16.30 -2.33
N GLN A 41 3.49 15.97 -3.58
CA GLN A 41 2.15 16.12 -4.18
C GLN A 41 1.19 14.96 -3.87
N THR A 42 1.61 13.98 -3.07
CA THR A 42 0.75 12.84 -2.71
C THR A 42 -0.40 13.31 -1.83
N PRO A 43 -1.66 13.08 -2.22
CA PRO A 43 -2.80 13.41 -1.36
C PRO A 43 -2.74 12.61 -0.05
N VAL A 44 -3.00 13.27 1.08
CA VAL A 44 -2.92 12.63 2.40
C VAL A 44 -3.93 11.49 2.51
N GLU A 45 -5.12 11.68 1.95
CA GLU A 45 -6.18 10.68 1.87
C GLU A 45 -5.75 9.41 1.12
N HIS A 46 -4.84 9.51 0.16
CA HIS A 46 -4.31 8.35 -0.57
C HIS A 46 -3.32 7.56 0.28
N VAL A 47 -2.53 8.25 1.12
CA VAL A 47 -1.66 7.60 2.11
C VAL A 47 -2.50 6.87 3.15
N LEU A 48 -3.55 7.53 3.68
CA LEU A 48 -4.48 6.92 4.64
C LEU A 48 -5.15 5.68 4.04
N ALA A 49 -5.65 5.78 2.79
CA ALA A 49 -6.25 4.64 2.11
C ALA A 49 -5.28 3.47 1.90
N LEU A 50 -3.99 3.73 1.68
CA LEU A 50 -2.97 2.67 1.63
C LEU A 50 -2.82 2.00 3.00
N VAL A 51 -2.71 2.78 4.08
CA VAL A 51 -2.54 2.26 5.45
C VAL A 51 -3.74 1.40 5.84
N ASP A 52 -4.95 1.89 5.60
CA ASP A 52 -6.19 1.16 5.88
C ASP A 52 -6.27 -0.15 5.09
N ALA A 53 -5.96 -0.09 3.78
CA ALA A 53 -5.91 -1.28 2.94
C ALA A 53 -4.89 -2.31 3.43
N VAL A 54 -3.71 -1.89 3.88
CA VAL A 54 -2.68 -2.81 4.39
C VAL A 54 -3.17 -3.50 5.66
N HIS A 55 -3.74 -2.77 6.62
CA HIS A 55 -4.28 -3.36 7.85
C HIS A 55 -5.44 -4.32 7.56
N GLU A 56 -6.41 -3.91 6.74
CA GLU A 56 -7.58 -4.74 6.43
C GLU A 56 -7.19 -6.03 5.69
N LEU A 57 -6.33 -5.93 4.67
CA LEU A 57 -5.96 -7.07 3.81
C LEU A 57 -4.94 -8.02 4.45
N SER A 58 -4.28 -7.62 5.54
CA SER A 58 -3.29 -8.45 6.24
C SER A 58 -3.73 -8.89 7.63
N ALA A 59 -4.88 -8.40 8.12
CA ALA A 59 -5.52 -8.88 9.33
C ALA A 59 -5.83 -10.39 9.21
N ARG A 60 -5.63 -11.11 10.31
CA ARG A 60 -5.90 -12.54 10.47
C ARG A 60 -6.89 -12.76 11.59
#